data_AF-A0A3B8WVS3-F1
#
_entry.id   AF-A0A3B8WVS3-F1
#
_cell.length_a   1.000
_cell.length_b   1.000
_cell.length_c   1.000
_cell.angle_alpha   90.00
_cell.angle_beta   90.00
_cell.angle_gamma   90.00
#
_symmetry.space_group_name_H-M   'P 1'
#
loop_
_entity.id
_entity.type
_entity.pdbx_description
1 polymer ?
#
loop_
_entity_poly.entity_id
_entity_poly.type
_entity_poly.pdbx_seq_one_letter_code
_entity_poly.pdbx_strand_id
1 'polypeptide(L)'
;MKHSEIGLHIRTYEDEGKSHSHDHHQLVLPLVGTLSLSVDAIEGEVAQHRAAIIPAGIGHGYAAALDKLPCFVDLDPALLHYIQFLHAQLHNGTESDFTQHQMLLLLIQLLQERHGSQLKLDRRVHAAKQFLDEHFNRPLSLAEAAAVAHLSIRQLNDLFRRQVGMTPHQYLTELRMKEAWRLLEQSGL
;
A
#
# COMPACT_ATOMS: atom_id res chain seq x y z
N MET A 1 23.42 6.92 -4.62
CA MET A 1 22.42 6.09 -3.90
C MET A 1 21.38 7.04 -3.35
N LYS A 2 20.22 7.19 -4.01
CA LYS A 2 19.14 8.05 -3.52
C LYS A 2 18.38 7.25 -2.46
N HIS A 3 18.52 7.65 -1.19
CA HIS A 3 17.67 7.15 -0.13
C HIS A 3 16.23 7.56 -0.48
N SER A 4 15.34 6.59 -0.68
CA SER A 4 13.90 6.86 -0.70
C SER A 4 13.53 7.27 0.73
N GLU A 5 13.45 8.57 1.00
CA GLU A 5 13.16 9.12 2.32
C GLU A 5 11.76 8.70 2.76
N ILE A 6 11.71 7.84 3.78
CA ILE A 6 10.47 7.55 4.50
C ILE A 6 10.31 8.67 5.53
N GLY A 7 9.39 9.59 5.29
CA GLY A 7 9.10 10.72 6.17
C GLY A 7 7.84 10.51 6.99
N LEU A 8 7.89 10.84 8.28
CA LEU A 8 6.73 10.86 9.16
C LEU A 8 6.29 12.32 9.35
N HIS A 9 5.04 12.63 8.97
CA HIS A 9 4.52 13.98 8.96
C HIS A 9 3.18 14.04 9.68
N ILE A 10 2.98 15.10 10.47
CA ILE A 10 1.69 15.43 11.07
C ILE A 10 1.00 16.44 10.16
N ARG A 11 -0.25 16.16 9.79
CA ARG A 11 -1.07 17.06 8.96
C ARG A 11 -2.46 17.19 9.56
N THR A 12 -2.99 18.40 9.51
CA THR A 12 -4.41 18.69 9.77
C THR A 12 -5.11 18.78 8.43
N TYR A 13 -6.22 18.05 8.28
CA TYR A 13 -7.06 18.10 7.10
C TYR A 13 -8.32 18.90 7.44
N GLU A 14 -8.53 20.01 6.73
CA GLU A 14 -9.82 20.66 6.63
C GLU A 14 -10.60 20.00 5.49
N ASP A 15 -11.93 20.02 5.54
CA ASP A 15 -12.88 19.26 4.69
C ASP A 15 -12.77 19.62 3.19
N GLU A 16 -11.64 19.26 2.58
CA GLU A 16 -11.33 19.48 1.17
C GLU A 16 -11.15 18.11 0.52
N GLY A 17 -12.19 17.68 -0.20
CA GLY A 17 -12.19 16.47 -1.05
C GLY A 17 -11.24 16.58 -2.24
N LYS A 18 -9.94 16.66 -1.98
CA LYS A 18 -8.88 16.67 -2.99
C LYS A 18 -8.44 15.23 -3.28
N SER A 19 -8.69 14.79 -4.51
CA SER A 19 -8.17 13.54 -5.06
C SER A 19 -6.78 13.80 -5.65
N HIS A 20 -5.76 13.13 -5.14
CA HIS A 20 -4.40 13.21 -5.66
C HIS A 20 -3.80 11.81 -5.85
N SER A 21 -2.93 11.66 -6.86
CA SER A 21 -2.09 10.48 -7.03
C SER A 21 -0.69 10.77 -6.48
N HIS A 22 -0.08 9.78 -5.83
CA HIS A 22 1.20 9.93 -5.16
C HIS A 22 2.15 8.78 -5.49
N ASP A 23 3.44 9.09 -5.60
CA ASP A 23 4.51 8.14 -5.94
C ASP A 23 5.05 7.39 -4.71
N HIS A 24 4.44 7.59 -3.54
CA HIS A 24 4.83 6.98 -2.27
C HIS A 24 3.61 6.46 -1.51
N HIS A 25 3.83 5.39 -0.72
CA HIS A 25 2.78 4.78 0.09
C HIS A 25 2.53 5.68 1.29
N GLN A 26 1.27 5.90 1.65
CA GLN A 26 0.91 6.67 2.83
C GLN A 26 0.18 5.80 3.84
N LEU A 27 0.61 5.89 5.09
CA LEU A 27 -0.10 5.35 6.25
C LEU A 27 -0.75 6.53 6.98
N VAL A 28 -2.08 6.60 6.95
CA VAL A 28 -2.86 7.65 7.59
C VAL A 28 -3.36 7.15 8.94
N LEU A 29 -2.83 7.75 10.01
CA LEU A 29 -3.13 7.37 11.38
C LEU A 29 -4.00 8.45 12.04
N PRO A 30 -5.10 8.06 12.71
CA PRO A 30 -5.94 9.01 13.42
C PRO A 30 -5.20 9.51 14.68
N LEU A 31 -5.16 10.83 14.86
CA LEU A 31 -4.69 11.46 16.11
C LEU A 31 -5.85 12.11 16.85
N VAL A 32 -6.62 12.95 16.17
CA VAL A 32 -7.83 13.61 16.69
C VAL A 32 -8.84 13.75 15.56
N GLY A 33 -10.12 13.53 15.86
CA GLY A 33 -11.22 13.69 14.92
C GLY A 33 -11.41 12.50 13.98
N THR A 34 -12.11 12.76 12.89
CA THR A 34 -12.43 11.76 11.86
C THR A 34 -12.11 12.32 10.48
N LEU A 35 -11.73 11.44 9.57
CA LEU A 35 -11.38 11.78 8.20
C LEU A 35 -12.01 10.74 7.27
N SER A 36 -12.94 11.18 6.43
CA SER A 36 -13.53 10.35 5.37
C SER A 36 -12.59 10.32 4.17
N LEU A 37 -12.25 9.12 3.70
CA LEU A 37 -11.36 8.91 2.58
C LEU A 37 -11.96 7.92 1.60
N SER A 38 -11.66 8.11 0.32
CA SER A 38 -11.84 7.08 -0.70
C SER A 38 -10.48 6.71 -1.25
N VAL A 39 -10.13 5.43 -1.11
CA VAL A 39 -8.92 4.84 -1.68
C VAL A 39 -9.37 3.95 -2.82
N ASP A 40 -9.09 4.38 -4.05
CA ASP A 40 -9.64 3.83 -5.30
C ASP A 40 -11.19 3.78 -5.30
N ALA A 41 -11.76 2.58 -5.20
CA ALA A 41 -13.20 2.33 -5.15
C ALA A 41 -13.71 1.99 -3.75
N ILE A 42 -12.83 2.01 -2.74
CA ILE A 42 -13.16 1.66 -1.36
C ILE A 42 -13.25 2.95 -0.54
N GLU A 43 -14.47 3.30 -0.19
CA GLU A 43 -14.73 4.37 0.78
C GLU A 43 -14.55 3.84 2.20
N GLY A 44 -13.98 4.67 3.06
CA GLY A 44 -13.83 4.36 4.47
C GLY A 44 -13.49 5.57 5.32
N GLU A 45 -13.67 5.41 6.62
CA GLU A 45 -13.42 6.47 7.60
C GLU A 45 -12.19 6.11 8.42
N VAL A 46 -11.30 7.09 8.57
CA VAL A 46 -10.18 7.06 9.53
C VAL A 46 -10.64 7.81 10.77
N ALA A 47 -10.84 7.06 11.84
CA ALA A 47 -11.32 7.54 13.13
C ALA A 47 -10.57 6.81 14.25
N GLN A 48 -10.74 7.21 15.50
CA GLN A 48 -10.03 6.80 16.72
C GLN A 48 -9.58 5.31 16.87
N HIS A 49 -10.11 4.36 16.10
CA HIS A 49 -9.74 2.94 16.08
C HIS A 49 -9.47 2.38 14.67
N ARG A 50 -9.22 3.21 13.67
CA ARG A 50 -9.10 2.79 12.27
C ARG A 50 -8.11 3.68 11.51
N ALA A 51 -7.14 3.06 10.86
CA ALA A 51 -6.18 3.73 9.98
C ALA A 51 -6.44 3.40 8.51
N ALA A 52 -5.96 4.26 7.62
CA ALA A 52 -5.96 4.00 6.18
C ALA A 52 -4.55 3.79 5.65
N ILE A 53 -4.45 2.92 4.65
CA ILE A 53 -3.23 2.62 3.92
C ILE A 53 -3.53 2.97 2.47
N ILE A 54 -2.83 3.98 1.97
CA ILE A 54 -2.95 4.45 0.60
C ILE A 54 -1.72 3.92 -0.14
N PRO A 55 -1.87 2.88 -0.97
CA PRO A 55 -0.75 2.33 -1.72
C PRO A 55 -0.23 3.35 -2.73
N ALA A 56 1.09 3.34 -2.98
CA ALA A 56 1.63 4.17 -4.03
C ALA A 56 1.24 3.62 -5.40
N GLY A 57 1.19 4.51 -6.38
CA GLY A 57 1.17 4.10 -7.78
C GLY A 57 2.42 3.29 -8.17
N ILE A 58 3.51 3.25 -7.42
CA ILE A 58 4.76 2.59 -7.85
C ILE A 58 5.28 1.65 -6.75
N GLY A 59 5.48 0.36 -7.10
CA GLY A 59 6.07 -0.64 -6.20
C GLY A 59 7.56 -0.40 -5.99
N HIS A 60 7.95 0.21 -4.87
CA HIS A 60 9.34 0.36 -4.45
C HIS A 60 9.61 -0.43 -3.16
N GLY A 61 10.78 -1.09 -3.11
CA GLY A 61 11.07 -2.28 -2.31
C GLY A 61 11.02 -2.18 -0.76
N TYR A 62 10.76 -1.02 -0.17
CA TYR A 62 10.50 -0.89 1.28
C TYR A 62 9.00 -0.92 1.62
N ALA A 63 8.12 -0.57 0.67
CA ALA A 63 6.69 -0.49 0.86
C ALA A 63 5.91 -1.76 0.47
N ALA A 64 6.60 -2.77 -0.06
CA ALA A 64 6.04 -4.12 -0.27
C ALA A 64 5.43 -4.73 1.01
N ALA A 65 5.82 -4.19 2.17
CA ALA A 65 5.25 -4.50 3.46
C ALA A 65 3.81 -3.97 3.64
N LEU A 66 3.53 -2.75 3.16
CA LEU A 66 2.22 -2.09 3.20
C LEU A 66 1.28 -2.65 2.13
N ASP A 67 1.81 -3.10 0.98
CA ASP A 67 1.02 -3.77 -0.08
C ASP A 67 0.21 -4.98 0.41
N LYS A 68 0.64 -5.59 1.53
CA LYS A 68 0.01 -6.77 2.12
C LYS A 68 -1.05 -6.42 3.15
N LEU A 69 -1.23 -5.15 3.48
CA LEU A 69 -2.19 -4.67 4.46
C LEU A 69 -3.45 -4.15 3.74
N PRO A 70 -4.64 -4.31 4.33
CA PRO A 70 -5.86 -3.76 3.74
C PRO A 70 -5.83 -2.24 3.74
N CYS A 71 -6.53 -1.63 2.76
CA CYS A 71 -6.65 -0.18 2.63
C CYS A 71 -7.17 0.48 3.91
N PHE A 72 -7.91 -0.26 4.73
CA PHE A 72 -8.30 0.16 6.08
C PHE A 72 -7.98 -0.95 7.08
N VAL A 73 -7.30 -0.60 8.17
CA VAL A 73 -6.93 -1.50 9.26
C VAL A 73 -7.51 -1.00 10.57
N ASP A 74 -8.02 -1.92 11.38
CA ASP A 74 -8.47 -1.61 12.74
C ASP A 74 -7.28 -1.50 13.68
N LEU A 75 -7.29 -0.49 14.56
CA LEU A 75 -6.24 -0.24 15.53
C LEU A 75 -6.70 -0.75 16.89
N ASP A 76 -6.00 -1.76 17.40
CA ASP A 76 -6.23 -2.20 18.76
C ASP A 76 -5.62 -1.22 19.78
N PRO A 77 -5.96 -1.35 21.08
CA PRO A 77 -5.44 -0.43 22.10
C PRO A 77 -3.91 -0.36 22.13
N ALA A 78 -3.21 -1.48 21.90
CA ALA A 78 -1.74 -1.48 21.92
C ALA A 78 -1.15 -0.65 20.76
N LEU A 79 -1.69 -0.78 19.56
CA LEU A 79 -1.31 0.04 18.41
C LEU A 79 -1.60 1.53 18.67
N LEU A 80 -2.76 1.84 19.25
CA LEU A 80 -3.10 3.23 19.57
C LEU A 80 -2.12 3.88 20.54
N HIS A 81 -1.73 3.18 21.61
CA HIS A 81 -0.72 3.68 22.54
C HIS A 81 0.64 3.87 21.85
N TYR A 82 1.02 2.95 20.96
CA TYR A 82 2.27 3.08 20.21
C TYR A 82 2.26 4.27 19.25
N ILE A 83 1.14 4.51 18.57
CA ILE A 83 0.94 5.68 17.69
C ILE A 83 1.01 6.98 18.50
N GLN A 84 0.38 7.02 19.68
CA GLN A 84 0.47 8.18 20.57
C GLN A 84 1.91 8.45 21.04
N PHE A 85 2.67 7.39 21.35
CA PHE A 85 4.08 7.51 21.69
C PHE A 85 4.92 8.04 20.51
N LEU A 86 4.72 7.49 19.30
CA LEU A 86 5.32 7.98 18.06
C LEU A 86 5.04 9.48 17.86
N HIS A 87 3.78 9.88 18.01
CA HIS A 87 3.35 11.28 17.89
C HIS A 87 4.07 12.19 18.90
N ALA A 88 4.16 11.78 20.16
CA ALA A 88 4.86 12.55 21.19
C ALA A 88 6.36 12.72 20.86
N GLN A 89 7.02 11.68 20.34
CA GLN A 89 8.44 11.74 19.98
C GLN A 89 8.71 12.66 18.79
N LEU A 90 7.82 12.67 17.78
CA LEU A 90 7.93 13.60 16.66
C LEU A 90 7.74 15.04 17.09
N HIS A 91 6.79 15.31 17.99
CA HIS A 91 6.52 16.66 18.47
C HIS A 91 7.65 17.19 19.36
N ASN A 92 8.29 16.32 20.15
CA ASN A 92 9.39 16.72 21.02
C ASN A 92 10.70 16.93 20.26
N GLY A 93 10.85 16.37 19.06
CA GLY A 93 11.97 16.66 18.14
C GLY A 93 13.36 16.29 18.66
N THR A 94 13.46 15.47 19.69
CA THR A 94 14.72 15.11 20.36
C THR A 94 15.39 13.87 19.77
N GLU A 95 14.66 13.09 18.98
CA GLU A 95 15.11 11.81 18.46
C GLU A 95 15.82 11.94 17.11
N SER A 96 16.87 11.13 16.92
CA SER A 96 17.57 11.04 15.64
C SER A 96 16.69 10.43 14.55
N ASP A 97 16.95 10.78 13.28
CA ASP A 97 16.30 10.18 12.11
C ASP A 97 16.37 8.64 12.14
N PHE A 98 17.47 8.08 12.65
CA PHE A 98 17.61 6.63 12.81
C PHE A 98 16.59 6.05 13.80
N THR A 99 16.40 6.70 14.96
CA THR A 99 15.40 6.26 15.95
C THR A 99 13.99 6.34 15.36
N GLN A 100 13.65 7.45 14.71
CA GLN A 100 12.36 7.65 14.07
C GLN A 100 12.07 6.56 13.02
N HIS A 101 13.08 6.24 12.20
CA HIS A 101 12.99 5.18 11.21
C HIS A 101 12.76 3.81 11.87
N GLN A 102 13.49 3.46 12.94
CA GLN A 102 13.30 2.19 13.65
C GLN A 102 11.89 2.07 14.27
N MET A 103 11.38 3.16 14.85
CA MET A 103 10.03 3.16 15.41
C MET A 103 8.96 2.95 14.33
N LEU A 104 9.15 3.56 13.16
CA LEU A 104 8.25 3.34 12.04
C LEU A 104 8.27 1.90 11.53
N LEU A 105 9.45 1.27 11.44
CA LEU A 105 9.57 -0.14 11.04
C LEU A 105 8.86 -1.06 12.03
N LEU A 106 8.95 -0.78 13.33
CA LEU A 106 8.22 -1.53 14.35
C LEU A 106 6.69 -1.37 14.18
N LEU A 107 6.19 -0.17 13.89
CA LEU A 107 4.76 0.03 13.62
C LEU A 107 4.30 -0.83 12.44
N ILE A 108 5.03 -0.81 11.33
CA ILE A 108 4.71 -1.59 10.13
C ILE A 108 4.69 -3.08 10.45
N GLN A 109 5.70 -3.57 11.18
CA GLN A 109 5.76 -4.97 11.62
C GLN A 109 4.54 -5.36 12.48
N LEU A 110 4.16 -4.54 13.46
CA LEU A 110 3.00 -4.80 14.33
C LEU A 110 1.69 -4.83 13.53
N LEU A 111 1.52 -3.92 12.56
CA LEU A 111 0.37 -3.92 11.66
C LEU A 111 0.33 -5.20 10.81
N GLN A 112 1.47 -5.67 10.33
CA GLN A 112 1.58 -6.92 9.56
C GLN A 112 1.26 -8.17 10.37
N GLU A 113 1.72 -8.26 11.61
CA GLU A 113 1.41 -9.42 12.46
C GLU A 113 -0.09 -9.54 12.73
N ARG A 114 -0.78 -8.40 12.87
CA ARG A 114 -2.21 -8.34 13.16
C ARG A 114 -3.09 -8.49 11.93
N HIS A 115 -2.75 -7.79 10.85
CA HIS A 115 -3.61 -7.64 9.67
C HIS A 115 -3.01 -8.26 8.40
N GLY A 116 -1.71 -8.55 8.37
CA GLY A 116 -1.07 -9.24 7.25
C GLY A 116 -1.58 -10.67 7.05
N SER A 117 -2.31 -11.22 8.04
CA SER A 117 -3.07 -12.47 7.94
C SER A 117 -4.47 -12.29 7.33
N GLN A 118 -5.08 -11.11 7.48
CA GLN A 118 -6.45 -10.79 7.02
C GLN A 118 -6.51 -10.50 5.52
N LEU A 119 -5.37 -10.19 4.89
CA LEU A 119 -5.19 -10.23 3.44
C LEU A 119 -4.17 -11.30 3.04
N LYS A 120 -4.42 -12.56 3.41
CA LYS A 120 -3.91 -13.63 2.55
C LYS A 120 -4.67 -13.51 1.23
N LEU A 121 -4.12 -12.70 0.32
CA LEU A 121 -4.42 -12.81 -1.10
C LEU A 121 -4.46 -14.32 -1.38
N ASP A 122 -5.60 -14.79 -1.89
CA ASP A 122 -5.79 -16.20 -2.16
C ASP A 122 -4.52 -16.67 -2.87
N ARG A 123 -3.92 -17.77 -2.40
CA ARG A 123 -2.61 -18.22 -2.87
C ARG A 123 -2.54 -18.27 -4.40
N ARG A 124 -3.68 -18.50 -5.06
CA ARG A 124 -3.86 -18.48 -6.51
C ARG A 124 -3.79 -17.07 -7.09
N VAL A 125 -4.44 -16.09 -6.48
CA VAL A 125 -4.35 -14.67 -6.86
C VAL A 125 -2.93 -14.15 -6.64
N HIS A 126 -2.27 -14.55 -5.54
CA HIS A 126 -0.87 -14.21 -5.30
C HIS A 126 0.04 -14.82 -6.38
N ALA A 127 -0.14 -16.09 -6.71
CA ALA A 127 0.62 -16.75 -7.77
C ALA A 127 0.43 -16.04 -9.12
N ALA A 128 -0.80 -15.66 -9.48
CA ALA A 128 -1.07 -14.88 -10.68
C ALA A 128 -0.41 -13.50 -10.65
N LYS A 129 -0.54 -12.76 -9.54
CA LYS A 129 0.04 -11.42 -9.40
C LYS A 129 1.57 -11.46 -9.53
N GLN A 130 2.21 -12.37 -8.80
CA GLN A 130 3.67 -12.56 -8.86
C GLN A 130 4.13 -12.91 -10.28
N PHE A 131 3.41 -13.80 -10.96
CA PHE A 131 3.73 -14.15 -12.35
C PHE A 131 3.64 -12.94 -13.29
N LEU A 132 2.62 -12.09 -13.13
CA LEU A 132 2.49 -10.85 -13.90
C LEU A 132 3.62 -9.86 -13.59
N ASP A 133 3.97 -9.70 -12.32
CA ASP A 133 5.05 -8.83 -11.85
C ASP A 133 6.42 -9.23 -12.42
N GLU A 134 6.68 -10.53 -12.58
CA GLU A 134 7.96 -11.04 -13.09
C GLU A 134 8.06 -11.03 -14.63
N HIS A 135 6.92 -11.06 -15.34
CA HIS A 135 6.88 -11.29 -16.79
C HIS A 135 6.21 -10.16 -17.59
N PHE A 136 5.99 -8.99 -16.99
CA PHE A 136 5.27 -7.89 -17.65
C PHE A 136 5.95 -7.34 -18.90
N ASN A 137 7.26 -7.51 -19.01
CA ASN A 137 8.13 -6.99 -20.08
C ASN A 137 8.05 -7.77 -21.39
N ARG A 138 7.30 -8.88 -21.44
CA ARG A 138 7.07 -9.68 -22.64
C ARG A 138 5.60 -9.73 -23.02
N PRO A 139 5.25 -10.11 -24.27
CA PRO A 139 3.89 -10.51 -24.61
C PRO A 139 3.44 -11.63 -23.68
N LEU A 140 2.33 -11.41 -22.98
CA LEU A 140 1.80 -12.31 -21.95
C LEU A 140 0.29 -12.40 -22.11
N SER A 141 -0.22 -13.62 -22.06
CA SER A 141 -1.65 -13.91 -22.12
C SER A 141 -2.25 -14.12 -20.73
N LEU A 142 -3.51 -13.74 -20.54
CA LEU A 142 -4.24 -14.04 -19.30
C LEU A 142 -4.36 -15.55 -19.03
N ALA A 143 -4.27 -16.37 -20.08
CA ALA A 143 -4.27 -17.83 -19.98
C ALA A 143 -3.04 -18.35 -19.22
N GLU A 144 -1.85 -17.77 -19.46
CA GLU A 144 -0.62 -18.15 -18.76
C GLU A 144 -0.72 -17.82 -17.25
N ALA A 145 -1.16 -16.61 -16.92
CA ALA A 145 -1.34 -16.21 -15.52
C ALA A 145 -2.39 -17.07 -14.80
N ALA A 146 -3.47 -17.43 -15.50
CA ALA A 146 -4.50 -18.32 -14.96
C ALA A 146 -3.98 -19.75 -14.75
N ALA A 147 -3.14 -20.26 -15.66
CA ALA A 147 -2.53 -21.58 -15.55
C ALA A 147 -1.61 -21.70 -14.33
N VAL A 148 -0.74 -20.71 -14.10
CA VAL A 148 0.16 -20.66 -12.93
C VAL A 148 -0.64 -20.58 -11.61
N ALA A 149 -1.79 -19.91 -11.64
CA ALA A 149 -2.68 -19.81 -10.49
C ALA A 149 -3.60 -21.02 -10.32
N HIS A 150 -3.58 -22.01 -11.22
CA HIS A 150 -4.54 -23.12 -11.27
C HIS A 150 -6.00 -22.63 -11.28
N LEU A 151 -6.28 -21.57 -12.03
CA LEU A 151 -7.60 -20.97 -12.18
C LEU A 151 -8.04 -20.99 -13.65
N SER A 152 -9.35 -20.98 -13.88
CA SER A 152 -9.87 -20.50 -15.17
C SER A 152 -9.68 -18.99 -15.29
N ILE A 153 -9.61 -18.47 -16.53
CA ILE A 153 -9.49 -17.02 -16.79
C ILE A 153 -10.63 -16.24 -16.11
N ARG A 154 -11.84 -16.81 -16.09
CA ARG A 154 -13.00 -16.21 -15.41
C ARG A 154 -12.76 -16.09 -13.90
N GLN A 155 -12.38 -17.18 -13.24
CA GLN A 155 -12.10 -17.17 -11.80
C GLN A 155 -10.93 -16.26 -11.47
N LEU A 156 -9.91 -16.21 -12.32
CA LEU A 156 -8.82 -15.27 -12.17
C LEU A 156 -9.35 -13.83 -12.20
N ASN A 157 -10.12 -13.43 -13.21
CA ASN A 157 -10.72 -12.10 -13.27
C ASN A 157 -11.56 -11.77 -12.04
N ASP A 158 -12.43 -12.69 -11.61
CA ASP A 158 -13.34 -12.48 -10.49
C ASP A 158 -12.58 -12.35 -9.15
N LEU A 159 -11.62 -13.25 -8.88
CA LEU A 159 -10.83 -13.23 -7.64
C LEU A 159 -9.84 -12.06 -7.62
N PHE A 160 -9.19 -11.76 -8.75
CA PHE A 160 -8.26 -10.64 -8.85
C PHE A 160 -8.99 -9.30 -8.68
N ARG A 161 -10.19 -9.12 -9.25
CA ARG A 161 -11.02 -7.93 -8.98
C ARG A 161 -11.41 -7.82 -7.52
N ARG A 162 -11.85 -8.91 -6.90
CA ARG A 162 -12.30 -8.90 -5.48
C ARG A 162 -11.18 -8.59 -4.49
N GLN A 163 -9.96 -9.03 -4.79
CA GLN A 163 -8.84 -8.96 -3.84
C GLN A 163 -7.77 -7.91 -4.19
N VAL A 164 -7.62 -7.57 -5.46
CA VAL A 164 -6.65 -6.58 -5.97
C VAL A 164 -7.36 -5.31 -6.48
N GLY A 165 -8.69 -5.31 -6.58
CA GLY A 165 -9.49 -4.15 -6.97
C GLY A 165 -9.63 -3.94 -8.49
N MET A 166 -8.90 -4.69 -9.31
CA MET A 166 -8.88 -4.53 -10.78
C MET A 166 -8.78 -5.87 -11.53
N THR A 167 -8.90 -5.87 -12.86
CA THR A 167 -8.61 -7.09 -13.65
C THR A 167 -7.11 -7.31 -13.79
N PRO A 168 -6.65 -8.55 -14.02
CA PRO A 168 -5.23 -8.82 -14.28
C PRO A 168 -4.73 -8.12 -15.56
N HIS A 169 -5.60 -7.88 -16.54
CA HIS A 169 -5.22 -7.13 -17.74
C HIS A 169 -4.98 -5.64 -17.43
N GLN A 170 -5.87 -5.00 -16.68
CA GLN A 170 -5.70 -3.62 -16.22
C GLN A 170 -4.42 -3.48 -15.38
N TYR A 171 -4.21 -4.42 -14.46
CA TYR A 171 -2.99 -4.49 -13.65
C TYR A 171 -1.71 -4.56 -14.51
N LEU A 172 -1.70 -5.44 -15.52
CA LEU A 172 -0.56 -5.58 -16.43
C LEU A 172 -0.32 -4.29 -17.25
N THR A 173 -1.37 -3.61 -17.70
CA THR A 173 -1.27 -2.33 -18.40
C THR A 173 -0.67 -1.27 -17.49
N GLU A 174 -1.16 -1.13 -16.26
CA GLU A 174 -0.61 -0.18 -15.30
C GLU A 174 0.86 -0.45 -14.99
N LEU A 175 1.22 -1.71 -14.78
CA LEU A 175 2.60 -2.11 -14.50
C LEU A 175 3.55 -1.71 -15.63
N ARG A 176 3.13 -1.92 -16.89
CA ARG A 176 3.91 -1.50 -18.06
C ARG A 176 4.02 0.02 -18.19
N MET A 177 2.94 0.75 -17.93
CA MET A 177 2.96 2.20 -17.95
C MET A 177 3.92 2.75 -16.88
N LYS A 178 3.87 2.20 -15.66
CA LYS A 178 4.77 2.59 -14.55
C LYS A 178 6.22 2.38 -14.92
N GLU A 179 6.56 1.24 -15.52
CA GLU A 179 7.93 0.98 -15.96
C GLU A 179 8.36 1.92 -17.10
N ALA A 180 7.46 2.23 -18.05
CA ALA A 180 7.75 3.19 -19.11
C ALA A 180 8.05 4.59 -18.53
N TRP A 181 7.25 5.07 -17.57
CA TRP A 181 7.50 6.33 -16.85
C TRP A 181 8.86 6.30 -16.13
N ARG A 182 9.15 5.23 -15.40
CA ARG A 182 10.43 5.04 -14.69
C ARG A 182 11.62 5.11 -15.63
N LEU A 183 11.51 4.49 -16.81
CA LEU A 183 12.58 4.51 -17.83
C LEU A 183 12.75 5.91 -18.41
N LEU A 184 11.68 6.67 -18.63
CA LEU A 184 11.74 8.04 -19.13
C LEU A 184 12.45 8.97 -18.13
N GLU A 185 12.09 8.91 -16.85
CA GLU A 185 12.73 9.70 -15.78
C GLU A 185 14.22 9.38 -15.61
N GLN A 186 14.61 8.11 -15.80
CA GLN A 186 16.01 7.70 -15.74
C GLN A 186 16.79 8.03 -17.02
N SER A 187 16.11 8.12 -18.16
CA SER A 187 16.74 8.41 -19.46
C SER A 187 16.99 9.90 -19.72
N GLY A 188 16.57 10.80 -18.84
CA GLY A 188 17.00 12.21 -18.80
C GLY A 188 16.98 12.91 -20.15
N LEU A 189 15.80 13.37 -20.56
CA LEU A 189 15.67 14.59 -21.36
C LEU A 189 15.66 15.80 -20.42
#